data_AF-A0A444TXK4-F1
#
_entry.id   AF-A0A444TXK4-F1
#
_cell.length_a   1.000
_cell.length_b   1.000
_cell.length_c   1.000
_cell.angle_alpha   90.00
_cell.angle_beta   90.00
_cell.angle_gamma   90.00
#
_symmetry.space_group_name_H-M   'P 1'
#
loop_
_entity.id
_entity.type
_entity.pdbx_description
1 polymer ?
#
loop_
_entity_poly.entity_id
_entity_poly.type
_entity_poly.pdbx_seq_one_letter_code
_entity_poly.pdbx_strand_id
1 'polypeptide(L)'
;MATADPQLSELIEEEFLKCKICFELYKSPRILPCLHSYCEQCLEKLLEKGKGTIYCPECRTETRVQGSIRNIKTNFFINGLLDLFESKRNKEAVCSVCVSLKQSPEAVSSRCLDCADFLCRSCAEGHRCSKLTLSHTVVSLQDYTAGRYDEEARLRQEQHCHSHQDTLRFYCNTCSTPICRDCRMLEHFSHHILVMADAVKARKPQVEGLISSLDNNIKSIGQQEEAVDSMIGQLKESQSTIQDCVSKYVSVLVEQLYAQRDSICKELSDFVQQQEKSYLSIKQALHNHMDSAQSTKDFSRTVMEMGKDYEILQLEGMIQSHIKRLQDLNIPAAEGKMPHLVINKDLNKVMLDLGKLKAAAATERQGSSLATELALQCQRRFRGIETFHSLAASTFLDIRFKNLAFRDRDNVETMKKRMLTEMQEVHQPTSESPPPGSTSAPVPSSASAPMPRFASPVTPASTPSSAPATAKGGIWADFDIQVLSAQQHRSTGTDALIEMRRYLEEKLIPRDQDPLHWWQEHEQTFPSLSRLAAKYLGFIASSVPSEIIFSKAGELVS
;
A
#
# COMPACT_ATOMS: atom_id res chain seq x y z
N MET A 1 19.47 23.53 -8.04
CA MET A 1 20.51 24.55 -7.73
C MET A 1 21.83 23.98 -8.20
N ALA A 2 22.48 24.60 -9.18
CA ALA A 2 23.81 24.17 -9.60
C ALA A 2 24.75 24.33 -8.40
N THR A 3 25.25 23.22 -7.87
CA THR A 3 26.21 23.24 -6.76
C THR A 3 27.48 23.90 -7.28
N ALA A 4 27.83 25.05 -6.70
CA ALA A 4 29.12 25.69 -6.93
C ALA A 4 30.25 24.70 -6.60
N ASP A 5 31.36 24.78 -7.34
CA ASP A 5 32.54 23.96 -7.04
C ASP A 5 32.94 24.15 -5.57
N PRO A 6 33.20 23.07 -4.82
CA PRO A 6 33.51 23.16 -3.40
C PRO A 6 34.77 23.99 -3.18
N GLN A 7 34.70 25.01 -2.32
CA GLN A 7 35.86 25.82 -1.97
C GLN A 7 36.69 25.11 -0.89
N LEU A 8 38.01 25.14 -1.03
CA LEU A 8 38.93 24.48 -0.08
C LEU A 8 38.74 24.99 1.36
N SER A 9 38.37 26.26 1.54
CA SER A 9 38.07 26.85 2.84
C SER A 9 36.90 26.17 3.56
N GLU A 10 35.85 25.78 2.84
CA GLU A 10 34.67 25.09 3.39
C GLU A 10 35.02 23.66 3.82
N LEU A 11 35.96 23.02 3.11
CA LEU A 11 36.42 21.66 3.40
C LEU A 11 37.39 21.59 4.59
N ILE A 12 38.00 22.72 4.96
CA ILE A 12 38.89 22.85 6.12
C ILE A 12 38.08 23.24 7.38
N GLU A 13 36.76 23.35 7.30
CA GLU A 13 35.94 23.62 8.48
C GLU A 13 35.85 22.42 9.43
N GLU A 14 35.73 22.73 10.73
CA GLU A 14 35.74 21.73 11.80
C GLU A 14 34.62 20.69 11.64
N GLU A 15 33.45 21.08 11.14
CA GLU A 15 32.29 20.21 10.98
C GLU A 15 32.47 19.15 9.86
N PHE A 16 33.21 19.47 8.81
CA PHE A 16 33.57 18.53 7.75
C PHE A 16 34.61 17.50 8.23
N LEU A 17 35.50 17.94 9.11
CA LEU A 17 36.61 17.15 9.65
C LEU A 17 36.26 16.34 10.90
N LYS A 18 35.00 16.34 11.32
CA LYS A 18 34.48 15.52 12.41
C LYS A 18 33.96 14.17 11.93
N CYS A 19 34.38 13.12 12.62
CA CYS A 19 33.86 11.77 12.44
C CYS A 19 32.40 11.68 12.89
N LYS A 20 31.52 11.11 12.07
CA LYS A 20 30.08 10.98 12.38
C LYS A 20 29.75 9.89 13.42
N ILE A 21 30.75 9.21 13.97
CA ILE A 21 30.57 8.20 15.04
C ILE A 21 30.99 8.77 16.41
N CYS A 22 32.21 9.29 16.52
CA CYS A 22 32.71 9.85 17.78
C CYS A 22 32.50 11.35 17.93
N PHE A 23 32.08 12.04 16.86
CA PHE A 23 31.89 13.50 16.80
C PHE A 23 33.13 14.34 17.10
N GLU A 24 34.29 13.69 17.17
CA GLU A 24 35.62 14.29 17.28
C GLU A 24 36.28 14.42 15.90
N LEU A 25 37.33 15.24 15.82
CA LEU A 25 38.19 15.29 14.64
C LEU A 25 38.68 13.90 14.26
N TYR A 26 38.72 13.62 12.95
CA TYR A 26 39.14 12.34 12.43
C TYR A 26 40.53 11.94 12.95
N LYS A 27 40.65 10.68 13.39
CA LYS A 27 41.92 10.07 13.79
C LYS A 27 42.15 8.83 12.93
N SER A 28 43.20 8.85 12.11
CA SER A 28 43.48 7.79 11.13
C SER A 28 42.21 7.40 10.32
N PRO A 29 41.59 8.35 9.60
CA PRO A 29 40.37 8.12 8.83
C PRO A 29 40.54 7.03 7.77
N ARG A 30 39.57 6.12 7.73
CA ARG A 30 39.41 5.06 6.75
C ARG A 30 38.14 5.30 5.93
N ILE A 31 38.18 5.00 4.64
CA ILE A 31 37.05 5.18 3.72
C ILE A 31 36.42 3.85 3.35
N LEU A 32 35.10 3.73 3.56
CA LEU A 32 34.32 2.56 3.16
C LEU A 32 34.06 2.57 1.63
N PRO A 33 33.72 1.43 1.01
CA PRO A 33 33.34 1.35 -0.41
C PRO A 33 32.18 2.27 -0.81
N CYS A 34 31.28 2.61 0.13
CA CYS A 34 30.21 3.59 -0.07
C CYS A 34 30.68 5.06 0.01
N LEU A 35 31.99 5.30 0.06
CA LEU A 35 32.66 6.61 0.11
C LEU A 35 32.51 7.42 1.41
N HIS A 36 31.80 6.90 2.41
CA HIS A 36 31.78 7.49 3.74
C HIS A 36 33.04 7.15 4.54
N SER A 37 33.49 8.07 5.39
CA SER A 37 34.75 7.96 6.13
C SER A 37 34.55 8.04 7.63
N TYR A 38 35.35 7.28 8.38
CA TYR A 38 35.29 7.17 9.84
C TYR A 38 36.68 6.95 10.43
N CYS A 39 36.89 7.26 11.70
CA CYS A 39 38.14 6.92 12.40
C CYS A 39 38.37 5.41 12.41
N GLU A 40 39.63 4.96 12.30
CA GLU A 40 40.01 3.55 12.39
C GLU A 40 39.41 2.87 13.63
N GLN A 41 39.61 3.46 14.81
CA GLN A 41 39.07 2.97 16.09
C GLN A 41 37.54 2.93 16.14
N CYS A 42 36.86 3.83 15.43
CA CYS A 42 35.40 3.82 15.36
C CYS A 42 34.90 2.64 14.52
N LEU A 43 35.59 2.35 13.42
CA LEU A 43 35.26 1.19 12.59
C LEU A 43 35.64 -0.13 13.26
N GLU A 44 36.72 -0.20 14.04
CA GLU A 44 37.06 -1.39 14.85
C GLU A 44 35.92 -1.76 15.79
N LYS A 45 35.40 -0.79 16.53
CA LYS A 45 34.24 -0.99 17.42
C LYS A 45 32.98 -1.44 16.68
N LEU A 46 32.77 -0.99 15.44
CA LEU A 46 31.65 -1.45 14.62
C LEU A 46 31.87 -2.87 14.10
N LEU A 47 33.10 -3.21 13.73
CA LEU A 47 33.48 -4.54 13.24
C LEU A 47 33.35 -5.61 14.32
N GLU A 48 33.77 -5.29 15.56
CA GLU A 48 33.60 -6.15 16.74
C GLU A 48 32.13 -6.47 17.00
N LYS A 49 31.25 -5.47 16.91
CA LYS A 49 29.80 -5.65 17.06
C LYS A 49 29.18 -6.44 15.91
N GLY A 50 29.66 -6.23 14.69
CA GLY A 50 29.12 -6.82 13.47
C GLY A 50 29.71 -8.17 13.07
N LYS A 51 30.50 -8.81 13.94
CA LYS A 51 31.11 -10.14 13.71
C LYS A 51 31.82 -10.25 12.34
N GLY A 52 32.60 -9.24 11.96
CA GLY A 52 33.35 -9.24 10.69
C GLY A 52 32.68 -8.46 9.55
N THR A 53 31.49 -7.88 9.77
CA THR A 53 30.78 -7.05 8.78
C THR A 53 30.48 -5.67 9.36
N ILE A 54 30.65 -4.63 8.55
CA ILE A 54 30.35 -3.24 8.92
C ILE A 54 29.16 -2.75 8.09
N TYR A 55 28.18 -2.15 8.75
CA TYR A 55 27.11 -1.39 8.09
C TYR A 55 27.40 0.09 8.25
N CYS A 56 27.48 0.82 7.14
CA CYS A 56 27.72 2.25 7.16
C CYS A 56 26.58 2.98 7.92
N PRO A 57 26.89 3.79 8.95
CA PRO A 57 25.89 4.57 9.69
C PRO A 57 25.03 5.51 8.82
N GLU A 58 25.59 6.03 7.72
CA GLU A 58 24.93 7.04 6.88
C GLU A 58 24.04 6.42 5.79
N CYS A 59 24.54 5.41 5.07
CA CYS A 59 23.83 4.82 3.93
C CYS A 59 23.45 3.34 4.10
N ARG A 60 23.78 2.73 5.25
CA ARG A 60 23.52 1.32 5.59
C ARG A 60 24.13 0.28 4.64
N THR A 61 25.01 0.70 3.73
CA THR A 61 25.72 -0.21 2.82
C THR A 61 26.58 -1.20 3.62
N GLU A 62 26.46 -2.49 3.31
CA GLU A 62 27.23 -3.58 3.90
C GLU A 62 28.67 -3.57 3.36
N THR A 63 29.65 -3.67 4.24
CA THR A 63 31.07 -3.85 3.90
C THR A 63 31.64 -5.01 4.68
N ARG A 64 32.06 -6.06 3.98
CA ARG A 64 32.73 -7.22 4.57
C ARG A 64 34.22 -6.93 4.68
N VAL A 65 34.76 -7.04 5.90
CA VAL A 65 36.19 -6.79 6.15
C VAL A 65 36.90 -8.13 6.27
N GLN A 66 37.81 -8.40 5.34
CA GLN A 66 38.67 -9.59 5.43
C GLN A 66 39.85 -9.27 6.34
N GLY A 67 39.86 -9.83 7.55
CA GLY A 67 40.95 -9.65 8.51
C GLY A 67 40.85 -8.35 9.32
N SER A 68 41.94 -7.58 9.36
CA SER A 68 42.03 -6.35 10.15
C SER A 68 41.38 -5.16 9.45
N ILE A 69 40.88 -4.19 10.24
CA ILE A 69 40.39 -2.91 9.74
C ILE A 69 41.42 -2.16 8.90
N ARG A 70 42.71 -2.43 9.12
CA ARG A 70 43.83 -1.82 8.39
C ARG A 70 43.80 -2.13 6.89
N ASN A 71 43.07 -3.17 6.50
CA ASN A 71 42.85 -3.53 5.10
C ASN A 71 41.85 -2.61 4.40
N ILE A 72 41.10 -1.78 5.16
CA ILE A 72 40.29 -0.70 4.60
C ILE A 72 41.21 0.46 4.21
N LYS A 73 40.97 1.04 3.03
CA LYS A 73 41.79 2.12 2.48
C LYS A 73 41.83 3.33 3.42
N THR A 74 43.02 3.88 3.64
CA THR A 74 43.21 5.16 4.31
C THR A 74 42.64 6.29 3.44
N ASN A 75 41.96 7.25 4.07
CA ASN A 75 41.53 8.47 3.40
C ASN A 75 42.61 9.57 3.49
N PHE A 76 43.58 9.52 2.56
CA PHE A 76 44.66 10.53 2.48
C PHE A 76 44.14 11.95 2.20
N PHE A 77 42.96 12.08 1.59
CA PHE A 77 42.36 13.39 1.33
C PHE A 77 41.98 14.09 2.63
N ILE A 78 41.26 13.40 3.52
CA ILE A 78 40.88 13.91 4.85
C ILE A 78 42.12 14.14 5.71
N ASN A 79 43.10 13.21 5.71
CA ASN A 79 44.36 13.40 6.46
C ASN A 79 45.02 14.73 6.14
N GLY A 80 45.22 15.02 4.85
CA GLY A 80 45.90 16.26 4.54
C GLY A 80 45.05 17.52 4.83
N LEU A 81 43.71 17.42 4.83
CA LEU A 81 42.86 18.53 5.27
C LEU A 81 42.96 18.74 6.79
N LEU A 82 43.02 17.66 7.57
CA LEU A 82 43.28 17.73 9.02
C LEU A 82 44.63 18.38 9.30
N ASP A 83 45.69 17.99 8.59
CA ASP A 83 47.02 18.59 8.77
C ASP A 83 46.99 20.10 8.56
N LEU A 84 46.29 20.57 7.50
CA LEU A 84 46.12 22.00 7.24
C LEU A 84 45.31 22.67 8.35
N PHE A 85 44.18 22.08 8.75
CA PHE A 85 43.32 22.60 9.81
C PHE A 85 44.06 22.71 11.16
N GLU A 86 44.70 21.63 11.60
CA GLU A 86 45.43 21.57 12.87
C GLU A 86 46.61 22.54 12.88
N SER A 87 47.33 22.64 11.76
CA SER A 87 48.46 23.54 11.64
C SER A 87 48.08 25.02 11.78
N LYS A 88 46.86 25.41 11.41
CA LYS A 88 46.35 26.77 11.61
C LYS A 88 45.89 27.04 13.03
N ARG A 89 45.31 26.03 13.69
CA ARG A 89 44.76 26.16 15.03
C ARG A 89 45.83 26.05 16.12
N ASN A 90 47.03 25.57 15.79
CA ASN A 90 48.11 25.40 16.74
C ASN A 90 48.65 26.76 17.25
N LYS A 91 48.04 27.28 18.32
CA LYS A 91 48.45 28.52 19.01
C LYS A 91 49.74 28.36 19.82
N GLU A 92 50.18 27.12 20.04
CA GLU A 92 51.39 26.77 20.78
C GLU A 92 52.53 26.38 19.82
N ALA A 93 52.41 26.71 18.53
CA ALA A 93 53.45 26.45 17.56
C ALA A 93 54.77 27.11 18.00
N VAL A 94 55.82 26.30 18.05
CA VAL A 94 57.19 26.71 18.38
C VAL A 94 58.07 26.67 17.14
N CYS A 95 59.15 27.45 17.14
CA CYS A 95 60.10 27.44 16.03
C CYS A 95 60.78 26.05 15.89
N SER A 96 60.55 25.36 14.77
CA SER A 96 61.10 24.02 14.49
C SER A 96 62.63 23.98 14.63
N VAL A 97 63.29 25.04 14.16
CA VAL A 97 64.75 25.16 14.14
C VAL A 97 65.31 25.38 15.56
N CYS A 98 64.72 26.29 16.35
CA CYS A 98 65.17 26.54 17.72
C CYS A 98 65.06 25.29 18.59
N VAL A 99 63.96 24.54 18.44
CA VAL A 99 63.75 23.25 19.15
C VAL A 99 64.82 22.23 18.74
N SER A 100 65.08 22.10 17.44
CA SER A 100 66.10 21.18 16.91
C SER A 100 67.51 21.53 17.39
N LEU A 101 67.79 22.82 17.57
CA LEU A 101 69.05 23.33 18.13
C LEU A 101 69.10 23.30 19.67
N LYS A 102 68.06 22.79 20.34
CA LYS A 102 67.92 22.78 21.81
C LYS A 102 68.03 24.17 22.45
N GLN A 103 67.66 25.20 21.70
CA GLN A 103 67.60 26.58 22.18
C GLN A 103 66.20 26.89 22.69
N SER A 104 66.05 27.95 23.50
CA SER A 104 64.74 28.42 23.93
C SER A 104 63.92 28.83 22.70
N PRO A 105 62.74 28.21 22.46
CA PRO A 105 61.95 28.52 21.29
C PRO A 105 61.39 29.94 21.39
N GLU A 106 61.73 30.77 20.40
CA GLU A 106 61.14 32.09 20.24
C GLU A 106 59.76 32.01 19.58
N ALA A 107 58.97 33.08 19.75
CA ALA A 107 57.66 33.20 19.12
C ALA A 107 57.74 33.05 17.59
N VAL A 108 56.90 32.16 17.05
CA VAL A 108 56.80 31.93 15.61
C VAL A 108 56.24 33.18 14.94
N SER A 109 56.88 33.58 13.85
CA SER A 109 56.48 34.74 13.05
C SER A 109 56.07 34.37 11.62
N SER A 110 56.61 33.27 11.12
CA SER A 110 56.51 32.87 9.72
C SER A 110 56.39 31.36 9.61
N ARG A 111 55.90 30.89 8.46
CA ARG A 111 55.90 29.46 8.09
C ARG A 111 56.53 29.30 6.71
N CYS A 112 57.38 28.30 6.55
CA CYS A 112 57.87 27.87 5.24
C CYS A 112 56.85 26.91 4.61
N LEU A 113 56.36 27.17 3.40
CA LEU A 113 55.39 26.31 2.74
C LEU A 113 56.03 25.02 2.18
N ASP A 114 57.30 25.08 1.77
CA ASP A 114 58.01 23.93 1.20
C ASP A 114 58.54 22.97 2.27
N CYS A 115 58.96 23.49 3.44
CA CYS A 115 59.39 22.66 4.57
C CYS A 115 58.26 22.31 5.54
N ALA A 116 57.10 22.98 5.41
CA ALA A 116 56.01 22.97 6.39
C ALA A 116 56.42 23.40 7.83
N ASP A 117 57.59 24.04 7.98
CA ASP A 117 58.17 24.43 9.27
C ASP A 117 57.68 25.79 9.76
N PHE A 118 57.47 25.89 11.07
CA PHE A 118 57.22 27.14 11.78
C PHE A 118 58.54 27.78 12.19
N LEU A 119 58.72 29.07 11.88
CA LEU A 119 59.98 29.79 12.06
C LEU A 119 59.77 31.07 12.88
N CYS A 120 60.62 31.30 13.89
CA CYS A 120 60.76 32.63 14.51
C CYS A 120 61.41 33.62 13.54
N ARG A 121 61.45 34.90 13.89
CA ARG A 121 61.94 35.96 12.98
C ARG A 121 63.38 35.69 12.50
N SER A 122 64.29 35.39 13.42
CA SER A 122 65.70 35.13 13.13
C SER A 122 65.89 33.88 12.26
N CYS A 123 65.21 32.78 12.59
CA CYS A 123 65.25 31.55 11.81
C CYS A 123 64.64 31.75 10.41
N ALA A 124 63.60 32.55 10.27
CA ALA A 124 62.99 32.85 8.96
C ALA A 124 63.91 33.69 8.07
N GLU A 125 64.67 34.64 8.63
CA GLU A 125 65.69 35.40 7.90
C GLU A 125 66.84 34.50 7.45
N GLY A 126 67.35 33.65 8.35
CA GLY A 126 68.35 32.63 8.04
C GLY A 126 67.88 31.66 6.94
N HIS A 127 66.63 31.23 7.01
CA HIS A 127 66.01 30.35 6.01
C HIS A 127 65.89 31.01 4.64
N ARG A 128 65.67 32.33 4.57
CA ARG A 128 65.64 33.06 3.29
C ARG A 128 67.02 33.30 2.68
N CYS A 129 68.08 33.33 3.48
CA CYS A 129 69.43 33.64 2.99
C CYS A 129 70.36 32.41 2.87
N SER A 130 69.90 31.22 3.28
CA SER A 130 70.64 29.97 3.10
C SER A 130 70.55 29.47 1.65
N LYS A 131 71.69 29.02 1.10
CA LYS A 131 71.77 28.48 -0.27
C LYS A 131 70.83 27.29 -0.52
N LEU A 132 70.53 26.50 0.52
CA LEU A 132 69.69 25.31 0.41
C LEU A 132 68.19 25.63 0.39
N THR A 133 67.79 26.80 0.89
CA THR A 133 66.39 27.16 1.11
C THR A 133 66.03 28.50 0.43
N LEU A 134 66.91 29.01 -0.43
CA LEU A 134 66.73 30.28 -1.15
C LEU A 134 65.47 30.28 -2.04
N SER A 135 65.08 29.12 -2.56
CA SER A 135 63.88 28.94 -3.38
C SER A 135 62.62 28.65 -2.56
N HIS A 136 62.72 28.57 -1.23
CA HIS A 136 61.56 28.25 -0.40
C HIS A 136 60.68 29.48 -0.16
N THR A 137 59.38 29.26 -0.16
CA THR A 137 58.34 30.25 0.04
C THR A 137 58.05 30.39 1.53
N VAL A 138 58.52 31.48 2.13
CA VAL A 138 58.31 31.78 3.57
C VAL A 138 57.28 32.89 3.73
N VAL A 139 56.12 32.54 4.27
CA VAL A 139 54.95 33.42 4.46
C VAL A 139 54.78 33.83 5.92
N SER A 140 54.07 34.93 6.17
CA SER A 140 53.75 35.37 7.53
C SER A 140 52.78 34.39 8.20
N LEU A 141 52.90 34.21 9.52
CA LEU A 141 51.96 33.34 10.26
C LEU A 141 50.53 33.89 10.22
N GLN A 142 50.37 35.22 10.20
CA GLN A 142 49.06 35.87 10.12
C GLN A 142 48.35 35.55 8.80
N ASP A 143 49.06 35.67 7.67
CA ASP A 143 48.45 35.40 6.36
C ASP A 143 48.18 33.90 6.16
N TYR A 144 49.04 33.04 6.70
CA TYR A 144 48.85 31.59 6.68
C TYR A 144 47.60 31.16 7.48
N THR A 145 47.48 31.64 8.72
CA THR A 145 46.32 31.34 9.58
C THR A 145 45.03 31.94 9.05
N ALA A 146 45.10 33.08 8.35
CA ALA A 146 43.98 33.66 7.60
C ALA A 146 43.59 32.86 6.33
N GLY A 147 44.32 31.79 5.99
CA GLY A 147 43.99 30.89 4.88
C GLY A 147 44.38 31.37 3.48
N ARG A 148 45.15 32.46 3.36
CA ARG A 148 45.51 33.03 2.04
C ARG A 148 46.40 32.12 1.18
N TYR A 149 47.04 31.13 1.80
CA TYR A 149 47.97 30.21 1.15
C TYR A 149 47.53 28.74 1.26
N ASP A 150 46.24 28.47 1.49
CA ASP A 150 45.73 27.11 1.69
C ASP A 150 45.94 26.22 0.47
N GLU A 151 45.61 26.71 -0.71
CA GLU A 151 45.78 25.97 -1.96
C GLU A 151 47.25 25.68 -2.23
N GLU A 152 48.10 26.67 -1.98
CA GLU A 152 49.54 26.58 -2.14
C GLU A 152 50.20 25.62 -1.14
N ALA A 153 49.73 25.61 0.11
CA ALA A 153 50.16 24.68 1.13
C ALA A 153 49.67 23.26 0.82
N ARG A 154 48.43 23.12 0.33
CA ARG A 154 47.84 21.85 -0.10
C ARG A 154 48.58 21.25 -1.28
N LEU A 155 49.00 22.06 -2.25
CA LEU A 155 49.73 21.60 -3.43
C LEU A 155 51.13 21.05 -3.07
N ARG A 156 51.78 21.66 -2.08
CA ARG A 156 53.12 21.27 -1.61
C ARG A 156 53.10 20.19 -0.53
N GLN A 157 51.92 19.80 -0.06
CA GLN A 157 51.75 18.84 1.02
C GLN A 157 52.16 17.43 0.57
N GLU A 158 53.15 16.86 1.26
CA GLU A 158 53.55 15.47 1.07
C GLU A 158 52.77 14.53 2.02
N GLN A 159 52.38 13.37 1.51
CA GLN A 159 51.73 12.32 2.30
C GLN A 159 52.67 11.14 2.48
N HIS A 160 52.61 10.53 3.66
CA HIS A 160 53.58 9.53 4.09
C HIS A 160 52.95 8.14 4.17
N CYS A 161 53.77 7.13 3.87
CA CYS A 161 53.40 5.73 4.05
C CYS A 161 53.29 5.42 5.54
N HIS A 162 52.20 4.77 5.95
CA HIS A 162 51.98 4.44 7.36
C HIS A 162 53.00 3.42 7.89
N SER A 163 53.48 2.51 7.03
CA SER A 163 54.41 1.44 7.43
C SER A 163 55.88 1.88 7.46
N HIS A 164 56.27 2.79 6.57
CA HIS A 164 57.69 3.14 6.36
C HIS A 164 58.02 4.61 6.65
N GLN A 165 57.00 5.47 6.87
CA GLN A 165 57.16 6.91 7.06
C GLN A 165 57.90 7.63 5.91
N ASP A 166 58.04 6.96 4.74
CA ASP A 166 58.56 7.54 3.51
C ASP A 166 57.43 8.12 2.65
N THR A 167 57.76 9.13 1.86
CA THR A 167 56.87 9.87 0.97
C THR A 167 56.23 8.97 -0.10
N LEU A 168 54.93 9.15 -0.34
CA LEU A 168 54.18 8.39 -1.34
C LEU A 168 54.44 8.94 -2.76
N ARG A 169 55.37 8.30 -3.49
CA ARG A 169 55.83 8.76 -4.81
C ARG A 169 55.37 7.89 -5.98
N PHE A 170 54.84 6.71 -5.73
CA PHE A 170 54.48 5.75 -6.78
C PHE A 170 53.07 5.22 -6.60
N TYR A 171 52.45 4.78 -7.69
CA TYR A 171 51.14 4.13 -7.68
C TYR A 171 51.26 2.68 -8.14
N CYS A 172 50.78 1.75 -7.31
CA CYS A 172 50.70 0.34 -7.67
C CYS A 172 49.38 0.08 -8.43
N ASN A 173 49.47 -0.22 -9.72
CA ASN A 173 48.30 -0.51 -10.54
C ASN A 173 47.65 -1.86 -10.16
N THR A 174 48.47 -2.85 -9.80
CA THR A 174 47.98 -4.18 -9.40
C THR A 174 47.15 -4.13 -8.12
N CYS A 175 47.60 -3.38 -7.12
CA CYS A 175 46.91 -3.27 -5.82
C CYS A 175 45.94 -2.08 -5.76
N SER A 176 45.99 -1.20 -6.75
CA SER A 176 45.22 0.05 -6.81
C SER A 176 45.40 0.95 -5.57
N THR A 177 46.65 1.13 -5.14
CA THR A 177 47.04 1.89 -3.95
C THR A 177 48.29 2.76 -4.19
N PRO A 178 48.39 3.93 -3.54
CA PRO A 178 49.63 4.71 -3.50
C PRO A 178 50.67 4.04 -2.59
N ILE A 179 51.95 4.05 -2.98
CA ILE A 179 53.06 3.40 -2.27
C ILE A 179 54.31 4.30 -2.21
N CYS A 180 55.16 4.09 -1.20
CA CYS A 180 56.47 4.74 -1.08
C CYS A 180 57.58 3.94 -1.79
N ARG A 181 58.84 4.40 -1.69
CA ARG A 181 59.98 3.72 -2.30
C ARG A 181 60.21 2.34 -1.67
N ASP A 182 60.09 2.22 -0.36
CA ASP A 182 60.31 0.95 0.35
C ASP A 182 59.25 -0.09 0.00
N CYS A 183 57.97 0.31 -0.02
CA CYS A 183 56.87 -0.57 -0.48
C CYS A 183 57.11 -1.12 -1.89
N ARG A 184 57.65 -0.28 -2.80
CA ARG A 184 57.99 -0.73 -4.16
C ARG A 184 59.09 -1.79 -4.16
N MET A 185 60.09 -1.67 -3.29
CA MET A 185 61.22 -2.60 -3.24
C MET A 185 60.92 -3.90 -2.49
N LEU A 186 59.96 -3.86 -1.56
CA LEU A 186 59.58 -4.98 -0.72
C LEU A 186 58.32 -5.66 -1.27
N GLU A 187 57.14 -5.27 -0.77
CA GLU A 187 55.86 -5.94 -0.99
C GLU A 187 55.36 -5.87 -2.44
N HIS A 188 55.78 -4.87 -3.21
CA HIS A 188 55.28 -4.62 -4.57
C HIS A 188 56.33 -4.75 -5.68
N PHE A 189 57.44 -5.46 -5.41
CA PHE A 189 58.56 -5.57 -6.35
C PHE A 189 58.15 -6.09 -7.74
N SER A 190 57.25 -7.08 -7.80
CA SER A 190 56.77 -7.70 -9.05
C SER A 190 55.47 -7.11 -9.59
N HIS A 191 54.97 -6.01 -9.02
CA HIS A 191 53.71 -5.39 -9.45
C HIS A 191 53.92 -4.33 -10.53
N HIS A 192 52.85 -3.99 -11.25
CA HIS A 192 52.90 -2.92 -12.25
C HIS A 192 52.84 -1.56 -11.53
N ILE A 193 53.95 -0.83 -11.51
CA ILE A 193 54.10 0.44 -10.78
C ILE A 193 54.28 1.60 -11.75
N LEU A 194 53.54 2.68 -11.50
CA LEU A 194 53.64 3.95 -12.21
C LEU A 194 54.15 5.05 -11.28
N VAL A 195 54.74 6.11 -11.86
CA VAL A 195 54.96 7.36 -11.13
C VAL A 195 53.61 8.05 -10.92
N MET A 196 53.42 8.73 -9.79
CA MET A 196 52.13 9.37 -9.47
C MET A 196 51.60 10.27 -10.59
N ALA A 197 52.46 11.08 -11.20
CA ALA A 197 52.08 12.00 -12.28
C ALA A 197 51.42 11.28 -13.46
N ASP A 198 51.99 10.16 -13.90
CA ASP A 198 51.46 9.38 -15.03
C ASP A 198 50.15 8.68 -14.66
N ALA A 199 50.07 8.13 -13.45
CA ALA A 199 48.86 7.49 -12.95
C ALA A 199 47.68 8.48 -12.87
N VAL A 200 47.94 9.70 -12.37
CA VAL A 200 46.94 10.78 -12.31
C VAL A 200 46.54 11.22 -13.70
N LYS A 201 47.50 11.46 -14.60
CA LYS A 201 47.24 11.87 -15.99
C LYS A 201 46.36 10.86 -16.74
N ALA A 202 46.55 9.56 -16.50
CA ALA A 202 45.76 8.51 -17.13
C ALA A 202 44.36 8.35 -16.51
N ARG A 203 44.21 8.46 -15.18
CA ARG A 203 42.98 8.10 -14.47
C ARG A 203 42.06 9.27 -14.16
N LYS A 204 42.59 10.47 -13.91
CA LYS A 204 41.79 11.65 -13.55
C LYS A 204 40.71 11.97 -14.60
N PRO A 205 41.00 12.03 -15.92
CA PRO A 205 39.99 12.32 -16.94
C PRO A 205 38.88 11.26 -17.01
N GLN A 206 39.20 9.99 -16.70
CA GLN A 206 38.21 8.91 -16.70
C GLN A 206 37.18 9.12 -15.59
N VAL A 207 37.63 9.48 -14.39
CA VAL A 207 36.74 9.78 -13.26
C VAL A 207 35.93 11.05 -13.51
N GLU A 208 36.55 12.10 -14.08
CA GLU A 208 35.83 13.32 -14.49
C GLU A 208 34.73 13.02 -15.52
N GLY A 209 35.00 12.15 -16.50
CA GLY A 209 33.98 11.69 -17.45
C GLY A 209 32.83 10.92 -16.80
N LEU A 210 33.12 10.07 -15.81
CA LEU A 210 32.08 9.37 -15.04
C LEU A 210 31.23 10.34 -14.19
N ILE A 211 31.84 11.38 -13.62
CA ILE A 211 31.12 12.43 -12.87
C ILE A 211 30.18 13.17 -13.82
N SER A 212 30.66 13.60 -15.00
CA SER A 212 29.80 14.25 -16.00
C SER A 212 28.65 13.34 -16.47
N SER A 213 28.88 12.04 -16.58
CA SER A 213 27.80 11.08 -16.88
C SER A 213 26.80 10.97 -15.74
N LEU A 214 27.25 11.01 -14.48
CA LEU A 214 26.39 11.00 -13.31
C LEU A 214 25.55 12.28 -13.23
N ASP A 215 26.10 13.44 -13.57
CA ASP A 215 25.36 14.70 -13.63
C ASP A 215 24.20 14.65 -14.62
N ASN A 216 24.40 14.00 -15.76
CA ASN A 216 23.32 13.77 -16.73
C ASN A 216 22.25 12.82 -16.18
N ASN A 217 22.65 11.76 -15.47
CA ASN A 217 21.70 10.86 -14.81
C ASN A 217 20.89 11.60 -13.74
N ILE A 218 21.54 12.44 -12.91
CA ILE A 218 20.86 13.24 -11.89
C ILE A 218 19.83 14.18 -12.53
N LYS A 219 20.20 14.88 -13.61
CA LYS A 219 19.27 15.73 -14.38
C LYS A 219 18.09 14.94 -14.92
N SER A 220 18.35 13.77 -15.51
CA SER A 220 17.29 12.91 -16.04
C SER A 220 16.36 12.40 -14.94
N ILE A 221 16.88 12.05 -13.76
CA ILE A 221 16.08 11.63 -12.61
C ILE A 221 15.21 12.80 -12.13
N GLY A 222 15.76 14.01 -12.01
CA GLY A 222 14.99 15.19 -11.62
C GLY A 222 13.85 15.50 -12.61
N GLN A 223 14.10 15.36 -13.92
CA GLN A 223 13.04 15.52 -14.93
C GLN A 223 11.93 14.46 -14.81
N GLN A 224 12.29 13.21 -14.46
CA GLN A 224 11.29 12.17 -14.23
C GLN A 224 10.48 12.45 -12.95
N GLU A 225 11.11 12.97 -11.90
CA GLU A 225 10.44 13.39 -10.67
C GLU A 225 9.42 14.50 -10.95
N GLU A 226 9.81 15.56 -11.65
CA GLU A 226 8.92 16.65 -12.06
C GLU A 226 7.74 16.15 -12.93
N ALA A 227 8.01 15.20 -13.84
CA ALA A 227 6.97 14.60 -14.66
C ALA A 227 5.96 13.80 -13.81
N VAL A 228 6.43 13.06 -12.81
CA VAL A 228 5.56 12.33 -11.87
C VAL A 228 4.72 13.29 -11.04
N ASP A 229 5.30 14.37 -10.53
CA ASP A 229 4.56 15.40 -9.80
C ASP A 229 3.46 16.05 -10.65
N SER A 230 3.76 16.33 -11.92
CA SER A 230 2.76 16.83 -12.88
C SER A 230 1.61 15.84 -13.08
N MET A 231 1.91 14.54 -13.23
CA MET A 231 0.89 13.50 -13.35
C MET A 231 0.03 13.37 -12.08
N ILE A 232 0.62 13.48 -10.89
CA ILE A 232 -0.11 13.50 -9.62
C ILE A 232 -1.03 14.73 -9.55
N GLY A 233 -0.58 15.89 -10.02
CA GLY A 233 -1.40 17.10 -10.12
C GLY A 233 -2.62 16.91 -11.01
N GLN A 234 -2.44 16.38 -12.23
CA GLN A 234 -3.52 16.10 -13.17
C GLN A 234 -4.52 15.07 -12.62
N LEU A 235 -4.04 14.04 -11.91
CA LEU A 235 -4.89 13.05 -11.28
C LEU A 235 -5.82 13.68 -10.22
N LYS A 236 -5.29 14.58 -9.39
CA LYS A 236 -6.07 15.31 -8.37
C LYS A 236 -7.09 16.27 -9.00
N GLU A 237 -6.72 16.95 -10.08
CA GLU A 237 -7.64 17.85 -10.79
C GLU A 237 -8.79 17.06 -11.46
N SER A 238 -8.47 15.93 -12.10
CA SER A 238 -9.47 15.02 -12.67
C SER A 238 -10.41 14.48 -11.58
N GLN A 239 -9.88 14.09 -10.42
CA GLN A 239 -10.70 13.68 -9.27
C GLN A 239 -11.68 14.77 -8.85
N SER A 240 -11.22 16.02 -8.68
CA SER A 240 -12.08 17.15 -8.32
C SER A 240 -13.17 17.37 -9.35
N THR A 241 -12.81 17.34 -10.63
CA THR A 241 -13.74 17.56 -11.75
C THR A 241 -14.85 16.50 -11.78
N ILE A 242 -14.49 15.22 -11.60
CA ILE A 242 -15.45 14.12 -11.55
C ILE A 242 -16.36 14.27 -10.32
N GLN A 243 -15.80 14.63 -9.16
CA GLN A 243 -16.57 14.84 -7.95
C GLN A 243 -17.59 15.98 -8.09
N ASP A 244 -17.19 17.09 -8.72
CA ASP A 244 -18.07 18.23 -9.02
C ASP A 244 -19.16 17.85 -10.03
N CYS A 245 -18.80 17.09 -11.08
CA CYS A 245 -19.74 16.61 -12.09
C CYS A 245 -20.81 15.70 -11.48
N VAL A 246 -20.41 14.74 -10.63
CA VAL A 246 -21.34 13.87 -9.90
C VAL A 246 -22.24 14.68 -8.97
N SER A 247 -21.67 15.62 -8.22
CA SER A 247 -22.43 16.47 -7.29
C SER A 247 -23.47 17.30 -8.03
N LYS A 248 -23.08 17.95 -9.13
CA LYS A 248 -23.98 18.73 -9.98
C LYS A 248 -25.07 17.87 -10.60
N TYR A 249 -24.73 16.67 -11.07
CA TYR A 249 -25.69 15.74 -11.63
C TYR A 249 -26.77 15.33 -10.62
N VAL A 250 -26.36 14.98 -9.39
CA VAL A 250 -27.30 14.62 -8.32
C VAL A 250 -28.19 15.81 -7.96
N SER A 251 -27.64 17.03 -7.84
CA SER A 251 -28.43 18.22 -7.55
C SER A 251 -29.55 18.47 -8.57
N VAL A 252 -29.24 18.36 -9.88
CA VAL A 252 -30.24 18.52 -10.94
C VAL A 252 -31.35 17.47 -10.84
N LEU A 253 -31.02 16.22 -10.55
CA LEU A 253 -32.02 15.16 -10.36
C LEU A 253 -32.93 15.44 -9.18
N VAL A 254 -32.36 15.89 -8.06
CA VAL A 254 -33.13 16.23 -6.85
C VAL A 254 -34.06 17.41 -7.12
N GLU A 255 -33.61 18.45 -7.82
CA GLU A 255 -34.45 19.58 -8.23
C GLU A 255 -35.62 19.15 -9.12
N GLN A 256 -35.39 18.27 -10.09
CA GLN A 256 -36.45 17.76 -10.96
C GLN A 256 -37.49 16.94 -10.18
N LEU A 257 -37.04 16.11 -9.24
CA LEU A 257 -37.95 15.33 -8.38
C LEU A 257 -38.80 16.24 -7.49
N TYR A 258 -38.21 17.30 -6.92
CA TYR A 258 -38.95 18.28 -6.13
C TYR A 258 -39.95 19.06 -6.98
N ALA A 259 -39.56 19.50 -8.19
CA ALA A 259 -40.47 20.18 -9.11
C ALA A 259 -41.68 19.31 -9.48
N GLN A 260 -41.47 18.01 -9.73
CA GLN A 260 -42.55 17.07 -10.01
C GLN A 260 -43.47 16.85 -8.80
N ARG A 261 -42.90 16.73 -7.59
CA ARG A 261 -43.67 16.67 -6.34
C ARG A 261 -44.58 17.90 -6.22
N ASP A 262 -44.02 19.10 -6.42
CA ASP A 262 -44.73 20.35 -6.22
C ASP A 262 -45.86 20.54 -7.24
N SER A 263 -45.64 20.13 -8.49
CA SER A 263 -46.70 20.10 -9.52
C SER A 263 -47.87 19.21 -9.10
N ILE A 264 -47.59 17.99 -8.64
CA ILE A 264 -48.61 17.02 -8.22
C ILE A 264 -49.38 17.54 -7.00
N CYS A 265 -48.67 18.12 -6.02
CA CYS A 265 -49.30 18.72 -4.85
C CYS A 265 -50.21 19.89 -5.24
N LYS A 266 -49.79 20.71 -6.22
CA LYS A 266 -50.61 21.80 -6.74
C LYS A 266 -51.87 21.28 -7.43
N GLU A 267 -51.75 20.29 -8.32
CA GLU A 267 -52.91 19.67 -8.98
C GLU A 267 -53.93 19.12 -7.97
N LEU A 268 -53.46 18.46 -6.91
CA LEU A 268 -54.31 17.98 -5.83
C LEU A 268 -55.01 19.13 -5.10
N SER A 269 -54.28 20.19 -4.75
CA SER A 269 -54.84 21.36 -4.07
C SER A 269 -55.90 22.05 -4.92
N ASP A 270 -55.62 22.26 -6.21
CA ASP A 270 -56.54 22.90 -7.15
C ASP A 270 -57.83 22.07 -7.32
N PHE A 271 -57.70 20.73 -7.40
CA PHE A 271 -58.86 19.83 -7.44
C PHE A 271 -59.72 19.93 -6.18
N VAL A 272 -59.10 19.88 -5.00
CA VAL A 272 -59.82 19.97 -3.72
C VAL A 272 -60.55 21.31 -3.60
N GLN A 273 -59.88 22.42 -3.92
CA GLN A 273 -60.48 23.75 -3.91
C GLN A 273 -61.67 23.86 -4.87
N GLN A 274 -61.55 23.29 -6.06
CA GLN A 274 -62.62 23.29 -7.05
C GLN A 274 -63.84 22.48 -6.57
N GLN A 275 -63.62 21.31 -5.96
CA GLN A 275 -64.69 20.49 -5.38
C GLN A 275 -65.35 21.18 -4.19
N GLU A 276 -64.55 21.77 -3.29
CA GLU A 276 -65.05 22.54 -2.14
C GLU A 276 -65.96 23.68 -2.59
N LYS A 277 -65.54 24.46 -3.61
CA LYS A 277 -66.34 25.54 -4.18
C LYS A 277 -67.67 25.04 -4.76
N SER A 278 -67.66 23.90 -5.44
CA SER A 278 -68.88 23.25 -5.96
C SER A 278 -69.84 22.87 -4.83
N TYR A 279 -69.34 22.19 -3.79
CA TYR A 279 -70.17 21.79 -2.65
C TYR A 279 -70.70 22.98 -1.84
N LEU A 280 -69.90 24.04 -1.68
CA LEU A 280 -70.36 25.28 -1.04
C LEU A 280 -71.49 25.95 -1.81
N SER A 281 -71.45 25.93 -3.15
CA SER A 281 -72.53 26.47 -3.99
C SER A 281 -73.83 25.67 -3.83
N ILE A 282 -73.76 24.34 -3.80
CA ILE A 282 -74.92 23.46 -3.54
C ILE A 282 -75.48 23.73 -2.14
N LYS A 283 -74.61 23.82 -1.12
CA LYS A 283 -75.01 24.14 0.26
C LYS A 283 -75.73 25.48 0.35
N GLN A 284 -75.25 26.51 -0.35
CA GLN A 284 -75.88 27.82 -0.37
C GLN A 284 -77.25 27.79 -1.06
N ALA A 285 -77.38 27.07 -2.18
CA ALA A 285 -78.66 26.89 -2.86
C ALA A 285 -79.69 26.17 -1.97
N LEU A 286 -79.26 25.13 -1.25
CA LEU A 286 -80.08 24.42 -0.27
C LEU A 286 -80.55 25.36 0.85
N HIS A 287 -79.65 26.18 1.39
CA HIS A 287 -79.98 27.14 2.45
C HIS A 287 -80.99 28.18 1.98
N ASN A 288 -80.77 28.80 0.82
CA ASN A 288 -81.70 29.79 0.25
C ASN A 288 -83.09 29.19 0.00
N HIS A 289 -83.15 27.94 -0.49
CA HIS A 289 -84.42 27.25 -0.71
C HIS A 289 -85.13 26.96 0.62
N MET A 290 -84.40 26.52 1.63
CA MET A 290 -84.92 26.30 2.98
C MET A 290 -85.50 27.59 3.59
N ASP A 291 -84.77 28.70 3.50
CA ASP A 291 -85.22 30.00 4.03
C ASP A 291 -86.48 30.52 3.32
N SER A 292 -86.53 30.36 1.99
CA SER A 292 -87.72 30.72 1.19
C SER A 292 -88.93 29.84 1.56
N ALA A 293 -88.73 28.54 1.72
CA ALA A 293 -89.77 27.61 2.14
C ALA A 293 -90.28 27.91 3.55
N GLN A 294 -89.37 28.21 4.48
CA GLN A 294 -89.70 28.54 5.86
C GLN A 294 -90.46 29.86 5.96
N SER A 295 -89.99 30.92 5.28
CA SER A 295 -90.67 32.22 5.24
C SER A 295 -92.06 32.12 4.60
N THR A 296 -92.19 31.35 3.50
CA THR A 296 -93.48 31.11 2.84
C THR A 296 -94.44 30.41 3.79
N LYS A 297 -93.97 29.37 4.49
CA LYS A 297 -94.74 28.62 5.47
C LYS A 297 -95.21 29.52 6.63
N ASP A 298 -94.32 30.32 7.18
CA ASP A 298 -94.62 31.18 8.33
C ASP A 298 -95.64 32.26 7.94
N PHE A 299 -95.43 32.96 6.82
CA PHE A 299 -96.41 33.92 6.30
C PHE A 299 -97.77 33.27 6.01
N SER A 300 -97.77 32.12 5.32
CA SER A 300 -99.00 31.39 5.00
C SER A 300 -99.75 31.01 6.28
N ARG A 301 -99.04 30.56 7.32
CA ARG A 301 -99.62 30.22 8.62
C ARG A 301 -100.22 31.46 9.30
N THR A 302 -99.51 32.58 9.32
CA THR A 302 -100.02 33.83 9.91
C THR A 302 -101.30 34.31 9.22
N VAL A 303 -101.35 34.28 7.88
CA VAL A 303 -102.56 34.65 7.12
C VAL A 303 -103.73 33.72 7.45
N MET A 304 -103.50 32.42 7.55
CA MET A 304 -104.57 31.44 7.86
C MET A 304 -105.05 31.52 9.32
N GLU A 305 -104.19 31.88 10.27
CA GLU A 305 -104.53 31.93 11.70
C GLU A 305 -105.15 33.27 12.13
N MET A 306 -104.72 34.38 11.52
CA MET A 306 -105.04 35.75 11.99
C MET A 306 -105.74 36.62 10.94
N GLY A 307 -105.80 36.18 9.68
CA GLY A 307 -106.42 36.95 8.58
C GLY A 307 -107.94 36.90 8.61
N LYS A 308 -108.59 37.94 8.08
CA LYS A 308 -110.05 37.94 7.85
C LYS A 308 -110.39 37.18 6.57
N ASP A 309 -111.64 36.68 6.45
CA ASP A 309 -112.07 35.85 5.33
C ASP A 309 -111.75 36.44 3.94
N TYR A 310 -111.94 37.75 3.74
CA TYR A 310 -111.64 38.40 2.46
C TYR A 310 -110.13 38.50 2.16
N GLU A 311 -109.27 38.62 3.19
CA GLU A 311 -107.80 38.69 3.07
C GLU A 311 -107.23 37.30 2.77
N ILE A 312 -107.81 36.27 3.39
CA ILE A 312 -107.49 34.86 3.12
C ILE A 312 -107.85 34.53 1.67
N LEU A 313 -109.08 34.82 1.23
CA LEU A 313 -109.51 34.53 -0.15
C LEU A 313 -108.75 35.35 -1.20
N GLN A 314 -108.34 36.58 -0.88
CA GLN A 314 -107.52 37.40 -1.78
C GLN A 314 -106.10 36.82 -1.98
N LEU A 315 -105.51 36.24 -0.92
CA LEU A 315 -104.13 35.75 -0.94
C LEU A 315 -103.99 34.24 -1.20
N GLU A 316 -105.08 33.46 -1.10
CA GLU A 316 -105.09 31.99 -1.22
C GLU A 316 -104.41 31.51 -2.50
N GLY A 317 -104.80 32.02 -3.67
CA GLY A 317 -104.22 31.62 -4.95
C GLY A 317 -102.72 31.94 -5.06
N MET A 318 -102.27 33.04 -4.46
CA MET A 318 -100.84 33.41 -4.43
C MET A 318 -100.05 32.47 -3.52
N ILE A 319 -100.57 32.18 -2.33
CA ILE A 319 -99.98 31.24 -1.37
C ILE A 319 -99.89 29.85 -1.99
N GLN A 320 -100.99 29.37 -2.59
CA GLN A 320 -101.05 28.04 -3.20
C GLN A 320 -100.06 27.90 -4.37
N SER A 321 -99.97 28.92 -5.22
CA SER A 321 -99.00 28.97 -6.32
C SER A 321 -97.56 28.95 -5.81
N HIS A 322 -97.25 29.74 -4.78
CA HIS A 322 -95.90 29.82 -4.22
C HIS A 322 -95.47 28.52 -3.54
N ILE A 323 -96.38 27.85 -2.81
CA ILE A 323 -96.14 26.55 -2.18
C ILE A 323 -95.89 25.47 -3.24
N LYS A 324 -96.75 25.39 -4.28
CA LYS A 324 -96.56 24.41 -5.37
C LYS A 324 -95.21 24.61 -6.06
N ARG A 325 -94.84 25.86 -6.37
CA ARG A 325 -93.54 26.18 -6.98
C ARG A 325 -92.35 25.71 -6.14
N LEU A 326 -92.42 25.83 -4.82
CA LEU A 326 -91.37 25.36 -3.90
C LEU A 326 -91.36 23.83 -3.72
N GLN A 327 -92.50 23.17 -3.91
CA GLN A 327 -92.62 21.71 -3.87
C GLN A 327 -92.11 21.04 -5.15
N ASP A 328 -92.26 21.71 -6.30
CA ASP A 328 -91.83 21.21 -7.61
C ASP A 328 -90.34 21.49 -7.92
N LEU A 329 -89.66 22.28 -7.08
CA LEU A 329 -88.24 22.61 -7.24
C LEU A 329 -87.35 21.42 -6.85
N ASN A 330 -86.74 20.80 -7.86
CA ASN A 330 -85.77 19.73 -7.67
C ASN A 330 -84.37 20.31 -7.44
N ILE A 331 -83.86 20.20 -6.22
CA ILE A 331 -82.48 20.58 -5.91
C ILE A 331 -81.58 19.39 -6.27
N PRO A 332 -80.51 19.58 -7.07
CA PRO A 332 -79.59 18.49 -7.41
C PRO A 332 -79.08 17.80 -6.14
N ALA A 333 -79.39 16.52 -5.98
CA ALA A 333 -78.87 15.75 -4.86
C ALA A 333 -77.34 15.66 -4.98
N ALA A 334 -76.63 15.83 -3.87
CA ALA A 334 -75.23 15.44 -3.82
C ALA A 334 -75.18 13.92 -3.97
N GLU A 335 -74.87 13.42 -5.17
CA GLU A 335 -74.64 11.99 -5.39
C GLU A 335 -73.54 11.55 -4.41
N GLY A 336 -73.83 10.56 -3.55
CA GLY A 336 -72.95 10.13 -2.45
C GLY A 336 -71.63 9.47 -2.86
N LYS A 337 -71.14 9.73 -4.07
CA LYS A 337 -69.84 9.26 -4.57
C LYS A 337 -68.81 10.37 -4.43
N MET A 338 -67.76 10.10 -3.65
CA MET A 338 -66.63 11.01 -3.51
C MET A 338 -65.88 11.11 -4.84
N PRO A 339 -65.66 12.32 -5.39
CA PRO A 339 -64.83 12.54 -6.57
C PRO A 339 -63.41 12.00 -6.30
N HIS A 340 -62.85 11.27 -7.26
CA HIS A 340 -61.52 10.68 -7.13
C HIS A 340 -60.56 11.24 -8.18
N LEU A 341 -59.45 11.83 -7.75
CA LEU A 341 -58.36 12.24 -8.63
C LEU A 341 -57.43 11.05 -8.88
N VAL A 342 -57.32 10.62 -10.14
CA VAL A 342 -56.34 9.60 -10.55
C VAL A 342 -55.10 10.30 -11.07
N ILE A 343 -54.04 10.33 -10.27
CA ILE A 343 -52.75 10.86 -10.69
C ILE A 343 -51.95 9.74 -11.34
N ASN A 344 -51.91 9.72 -12.66
CA ASN A 344 -51.18 8.68 -13.40
C ASN A 344 -49.67 8.95 -13.33
N LYS A 345 -48.94 8.08 -12.64
CA LYS A 345 -47.48 8.19 -12.47
C LYS A 345 -46.76 7.32 -13.48
N ASP A 346 -46.35 7.88 -14.60
CA ASP A 346 -45.34 7.23 -15.44
C ASP A 346 -43.94 7.41 -14.83
N LEU A 347 -43.60 6.56 -13.86
CA LEU A 347 -42.22 6.41 -13.35
C LEU A 347 -41.21 6.11 -14.47
N ASN A 348 -41.69 5.46 -15.54
CA ASN A 348 -40.89 5.18 -16.73
C ASN A 348 -40.45 6.45 -17.47
N LYS A 349 -41.23 7.54 -17.42
CA LYS A 349 -40.89 8.80 -18.08
C LYS A 349 -39.69 9.49 -17.42
N VAL A 350 -39.63 9.43 -16.09
CA VAL A 350 -38.48 9.88 -15.29
C VAL A 350 -37.23 9.05 -15.62
N MET A 351 -37.36 7.71 -15.70
CA MET A 351 -36.26 6.84 -16.14
C MET A 351 -35.80 7.08 -17.58
N LEU A 352 -36.72 7.42 -18.50
CA LEU A 352 -36.43 7.75 -19.89
C LEU A 352 -35.68 9.08 -20.03
N ASP A 353 -36.02 10.09 -19.24
CA ASP A 353 -35.31 11.38 -19.22
C ASP A 353 -33.94 11.27 -18.50
N LEU A 354 -33.81 10.41 -17.49
CA LEU A 354 -32.53 9.96 -16.92
C LEU A 354 -31.67 9.22 -17.96
N GLY A 355 -32.29 8.43 -18.86
CA GLY A 355 -31.61 7.78 -19.98
C GLY A 355 -31.06 8.76 -21.01
N LYS A 356 -31.74 9.90 -21.23
CA LYS A 356 -31.25 10.98 -22.12
C LYS A 356 -30.08 11.76 -21.50
N LEU A 357 -30.08 11.95 -20.18
CA LEU A 357 -28.93 12.51 -19.47
C LEU A 357 -27.70 11.60 -19.49
N LYS A 358 -27.88 10.26 -19.45
CA LYS A 358 -26.80 9.29 -19.71
C LYS A 358 -26.18 9.45 -21.11
N ALA A 359 -26.98 9.82 -22.12
CA ALA A 359 -26.48 10.08 -23.47
C ALA A 359 -25.73 11.42 -23.58
N ALA A 360 -26.09 12.43 -22.79
CA ALA A 360 -25.36 13.71 -22.70
C ALA A 360 -24.08 13.61 -21.82
N ALA A 361 -24.08 12.73 -20.82
CA ALA A 361 -22.91 12.41 -19.98
C ALA A 361 -21.92 11.44 -20.67
N ALA A 362 -22.23 10.95 -21.88
CA ALA A 362 -21.30 10.18 -22.72
C ALA A 362 -20.15 11.03 -23.29
N THR A 363 -19.86 12.18 -22.66
CA THR A 363 -18.74 13.08 -22.96
C THR A 363 -17.59 12.93 -21.97
N GLU A 364 -17.43 11.77 -21.31
CA GLU A 364 -16.18 11.45 -20.59
C GLU A 364 -15.57 10.15 -21.15
N ARG A 365 -14.77 10.33 -22.20
CA ARG A 365 -13.92 9.27 -22.80
C ARG A 365 -13.02 8.57 -21.76
N GLN A 366 -12.76 9.17 -20.60
CA GLN A 366 -11.86 8.63 -19.58
C GLN A 366 -12.50 7.54 -18.69
N GLY A 367 -13.76 7.69 -18.28
CA GLY A 367 -14.45 6.67 -17.47
C GLY A 367 -14.69 5.36 -18.24
N SER A 368 -15.03 5.46 -19.53
CA SER A 368 -15.15 4.27 -20.39
C SER A 368 -13.80 3.60 -20.63
N SER A 369 -12.71 4.39 -20.72
CA SER A 369 -11.35 3.85 -20.89
C SER A 369 -10.88 3.10 -19.66
N LEU A 370 -11.09 3.65 -18.44
CA LEU A 370 -10.73 2.96 -17.20
C LEU A 370 -11.57 1.71 -16.98
N ALA A 371 -12.88 1.76 -17.25
CA ALA A 371 -13.74 0.58 -17.17
C ALA A 371 -13.33 -0.50 -18.18
N THR A 372 -12.94 -0.10 -19.39
CA THR A 372 -12.45 -1.02 -20.43
C THR A 372 -11.10 -1.62 -20.05
N GLU A 373 -10.17 -0.81 -19.53
CA GLU A 373 -8.85 -1.30 -19.10
C GLU A 373 -8.95 -2.20 -17.86
N LEU A 374 -9.79 -1.86 -16.88
CA LEU A 374 -10.05 -2.74 -15.73
C LEU A 374 -10.69 -4.06 -16.15
N ALA A 375 -11.66 -4.02 -17.07
CA ALA A 375 -12.24 -5.23 -17.64
C ALA A 375 -11.19 -6.06 -18.38
N LEU A 376 -10.30 -5.42 -19.14
CA LEU A 376 -9.20 -6.08 -19.86
C LEU A 376 -8.18 -6.69 -18.91
N GLN A 377 -7.79 -6.00 -17.84
CA GLN A 377 -6.85 -6.52 -16.83
C GLN A 377 -7.46 -7.65 -16.01
N CYS A 378 -8.72 -7.53 -15.61
CA CYS A 378 -9.47 -8.62 -14.97
C CYS A 378 -9.56 -9.84 -15.89
N GLN A 379 -9.80 -9.62 -17.19
CA GLN A 379 -9.80 -10.70 -18.17
C GLN A 379 -8.38 -11.27 -18.35
N ARG A 380 -7.33 -10.46 -18.45
CA ARG A 380 -5.95 -10.94 -18.63
C ARG A 380 -5.49 -11.79 -17.44
N ARG A 381 -5.77 -11.36 -16.22
CA ARG A 381 -5.29 -12.01 -14.98
C ARG A 381 -6.18 -13.16 -14.52
N PHE A 382 -7.50 -13.03 -14.66
CA PHE A 382 -8.45 -13.98 -14.08
C PHE A 382 -9.21 -14.83 -15.09
N ARG A 383 -9.02 -14.66 -16.41
CA ARG A 383 -9.69 -15.50 -17.42
C ARG A 383 -9.42 -16.99 -17.25
N GLY A 384 -8.25 -17.36 -16.74
CA GLY A 384 -7.87 -18.75 -16.47
C GLY A 384 -8.08 -19.18 -15.02
N ILE A 385 -8.68 -18.36 -14.14
CA ILE A 385 -8.70 -18.65 -12.70
C ILE A 385 -9.39 -19.98 -12.38
N GLU A 386 -10.45 -20.29 -13.11
CA GLU A 386 -11.23 -21.53 -13.00
C GLU A 386 -10.48 -22.77 -13.51
N THR A 387 -9.36 -22.59 -14.23
CA THR A 387 -8.49 -23.69 -14.69
C THR A 387 -7.49 -24.13 -13.61
N PHE A 388 -7.23 -23.29 -12.61
CA PHE A 388 -6.38 -23.66 -11.48
C PHE A 388 -7.17 -24.53 -10.51
N HIS A 389 -6.83 -25.82 -10.49
CA HIS A 389 -7.57 -26.85 -9.75
C HIS A 389 -7.81 -26.48 -8.30
N SER A 390 -6.79 -26.03 -7.57
CA SER A 390 -6.93 -25.71 -6.14
C SER A 390 -7.96 -24.59 -5.90
N LEU A 391 -7.91 -23.50 -6.66
CA LEU A 391 -8.86 -22.38 -6.51
C LEU A 391 -10.27 -22.79 -6.92
N ALA A 392 -10.40 -23.46 -8.05
CA ALA A 392 -11.68 -23.96 -8.52
C ALA A 392 -12.27 -25.01 -7.56
N ALA A 393 -11.46 -25.86 -6.94
CA ALA A 393 -11.90 -26.84 -5.94
C ALA A 393 -12.35 -26.13 -4.64
N SER A 394 -11.59 -25.14 -4.16
CA SER A 394 -11.99 -24.32 -3.01
C SER A 394 -13.31 -23.59 -3.28
N THR A 395 -13.48 -22.98 -4.45
CA THR A 395 -14.75 -22.32 -4.84
C THR A 395 -15.89 -23.32 -4.95
N PHE A 396 -15.65 -24.49 -5.53
CA PHE A 396 -16.67 -25.52 -5.70
C PHE A 396 -17.10 -26.15 -4.38
N LEU A 397 -16.20 -26.28 -3.40
CA LEU A 397 -16.45 -26.85 -2.07
C LEU A 397 -16.95 -25.81 -1.06
N ASP A 398 -16.84 -24.52 -1.35
CA ASP A 398 -17.44 -23.47 -0.54
C ASP A 398 -18.96 -23.47 -0.72
N ILE A 399 -19.68 -23.86 0.34
CA ILE A 399 -21.14 -24.01 0.35
C ILE A 399 -21.88 -22.69 0.08
N ARG A 400 -21.21 -21.53 0.16
CA ARG A 400 -21.78 -20.22 -0.20
C ARG A 400 -21.86 -20.01 -1.71
N PHE A 401 -21.07 -20.74 -2.49
CA PHE A 401 -20.84 -20.48 -3.91
C PHE A 401 -21.13 -21.69 -4.81
N LYS A 402 -20.54 -22.84 -4.50
CA LYS A 402 -20.63 -24.08 -5.29
C LYS A 402 -20.35 -23.86 -6.79
N ASN A 403 -21.23 -24.35 -7.65
CA ASN A 403 -21.20 -24.18 -9.10
C ASN A 403 -21.65 -22.79 -9.59
N LEU A 404 -22.21 -21.93 -8.74
CA LEU A 404 -22.76 -20.62 -9.15
C LEU A 404 -21.68 -19.54 -9.31
N ALA A 405 -20.51 -19.72 -8.69
CA ALA A 405 -19.40 -18.78 -8.80
C ALA A 405 -18.53 -18.98 -10.06
N PHE A 406 -18.78 -20.05 -10.82
CA PHE A 406 -18.11 -20.29 -12.09
C PHE A 406 -18.78 -19.49 -13.21
N ARG A 407 -17.96 -18.83 -14.02
CA ARG A 407 -18.37 -18.12 -15.23
C ARG A 407 -18.60 -19.09 -16.38
N ASP A 408 -17.79 -20.14 -16.50
CA ASP A 408 -17.91 -21.14 -17.55
C ASP A 408 -18.49 -22.45 -17.01
N ARG A 409 -19.58 -22.92 -17.63
CA ARG A 409 -20.24 -24.17 -17.25
C ARG A 409 -19.41 -25.40 -17.58
N ASP A 410 -18.53 -25.33 -18.57
CA ASP A 410 -17.65 -26.44 -18.94
C ASP A 410 -16.59 -26.69 -17.85
N ASN A 411 -16.15 -25.63 -17.17
CA ASN A 411 -15.25 -25.73 -16.02
C ASN A 411 -15.93 -26.37 -14.80
N VAL A 412 -17.22 -26.09 -14.58
CA VAL A 412 -18.02 -26.76 -13.54
C VAL A 412 -18.07 -28.27 -13.78
N GLU A 413 -18.38 -28.69 -15.00
CA GLU A 413 -18.46 -30.12 -15.34
C GLU A 413 -17.09 -30.81 -15.25
N THR A 414 -16.02 -30.10 -15.65
CA THR A 414 -14.64 -30.59 -15.48
C THR A 414 -14.28 -30.74 -14.01
N MET A 415 -14.64 -29.76 -13.16
CA MET A 415 -14.39 -29.79 -11.73
C MET A 415 -15.19 -30.91 -11.06
N LYS A 416 -16.46 -31.04 -11.38
CA LYS A 416 -17.34 -32.10 -10.87
C LYS A 416 -16.77 -33.49 -11.17
N LYS A 417 -16.29 -33.73 -12.40
CA LYS A 417 -15.62 -34.98 -12.78
C LYS A 417 -14.37 -35.24 -11.93
N ARG A 418 -13.51 -34.23 -11.75
CA ARG A 418 -12.29 -34.35 -10.93
C ARG A 418 -12.59 -34.60 -9.46
N MET A 419 -13.56 -33.88 -8.90
CA MET A 419 -14.00 -34.09 -7.51
C MET A 419 -14.57 -35.50 -7.32
N LEU A 420 -15.34 -36.01 -8.27
CA LEU A 420 -15.83 -37.39 -8.24
C LEU A 420 -14.69 -38.41 -8.26
N THR A 421 -13.64 -38.18 -9.06
CA THR A 421 -12.43 -39.02 -9.04
C THR A 421 -11.74 -38.96 -7.68
N GLU A 422 -11.51 -37.76 -7.13
CA GLU A 422 -10.84 -37.61 -5.83
C GLU A 422 -11.66 -38.22 -4.67
N MET A 423 -13.00 -38.11 -4.69
CA MET A 423 -13.87 -38.75 -3.69
C MET A 423 -13.74 -40.28 -3.70
N GLN A 424 -13.50 -40.88 -4.86
CA GLN A 424 -13.26 -42.32 -5.00
C GLN A 424 -11.88 -42.73 -4.47
N GLU A 425 -10.87 -41.87 -4.61
CA GLU A 425 -9.51 -42.09 -4.09
C GLU A 425 -9.42 -41.95 -2.56
N VAL A 426 -10.25 -41.06 -1.98
CA VAL A 426 -10.34 -40.82 -0.53
C VAL A 426 -10.81 -42.06 0.28
N HIS A 427 -11.26 -43.12 -0.40
CA HIS A 427 -11.70 -44.40 0.21
C HIS A 427 -10.68 -45.55 0.09
N GLN A 428 -9.49 -45.34 -0.50
CA GLN A 428 -8.45 -46.36 -0.48
C GLN A 428 -7.67 -46.35 0.85
N PRO A 429 -7.55 -47.49 1.57
CA PRO A 429 -6.64 -47.59 2.70
C PRO A 429 -5.20 -47.48 2.21
N THR A 430 -4.50 -46.41 2.58
CA THR A 430 -3.09 -46.20 2.28
C THR A 430 -2.23 -47.30 2.91
N SER A 431 -1.64 -48.16 2.09
CA SER A 431 -0.47 -48.95 2.46
C SER A 431 0.74 -48.04 2.52
N GLU A 432 1.33 -47.87 3.70
CA GLU A 432 2.62 -47.18 3.86
C GLU A 432 3.73 -47.91 3.09
N SER A 433 4.49 -47.17 2.30
CA SER A 433 5.81 -47.57 1.79
C SER A 433 6.83 -46.48 2.14
N PRO A 434 8.07 -46.84 2.51
CA PRO A 434 9.00 -45.97 3.23
C PRO A 434 9.64 -44.89 2.33
N PRO A 435 10.16 -43.79 2.91
CA PRO A 435 10.83 -42.75 2.14
C PRO A 435 12.22 -43.20 1.66
N PRO A 436 12.67 -42.80 0.47
CA PRO A 436 14.05 -43.06 0.05
C PRO A 436 15.01 -42.08 0.73
N GLY A 437 15.97 -42.64 1.45
CA GLY A 437 17.40 -42.29 1.39
C GLY A 437 17.81 -40.83 1.66
N SER A 438 18.23 -40.59 2.89
CA SER A 438 19.15 -39.53 3.28
C SER A 438 20.51 -39.62 2.58
N THR A 439 21.05 -38.49 2.12
CA THR A 439 22.51 -38.25 2.11
C THR A 439 22.81 -36.89 2.76
N SER A 440 23.29 -37.00 4.00
CA SER A 440 24.30 -36.19 4.70
C SER A 440 24.21 -34.64 4.71
N ALA A 441 23.83 -34.16 5.89
CA ALA A 441 24.26 -32.91 6.55
C ALA A 441 25.81 -32.90 6.80
N PRO A 442 26.48 -31.83 7.32
CA PRO A 442 26.07 -31.13 8.55
C PRO A 442 26.27 -29.60 8.61
N VAL A 443 25.40 -28.98 9.42
CA VAL A 443 25.62 -27.72 10.15
C VAL A 443 25.65 -28.07 11.65
N PRO A 444 26.48 -27.44 12.50
CA PRO A 444 26.40 -27.65 13.95
C PRO A 444 25.73 -26.50 14.73
N SER A 445 24.80 -26.91 15.61
CA SER A 445 24.65 -26.55 17.04
C SER A 445 24.24 -25.10 17.42
N SER A 446 23.35 -24.81 18.39
CA SER A 446 22.92 -25.53 19.63
C SER A 446 21.76 -24.81 20.36
N ALA A 447 20.95 -25.60 21.10
CA ALA A 447 20.39 -25.37 22.47
C ALA A 447 19.37 -24.22 22.75
N SER A 448 18.32 -24.30 23.60
CA SER A 448 17.66 -25.33 24.45
C SER A 448 16.40 -24.73 25.16
N ALA A 449 15.27 -25.48 25.22
CA ALA A 449 14.33 -25.75 26.37
C ALA A 449 13.58 -24.62 27.17
N PRO A 450 12.56 -24.90 28.04
CA PRO A 450 11.48 -25.94 28.06
C PRO A 450 10.06 -25.49 28.60
N MET A 451 9.00 -26.30 28.30
CA MET A 451 7.82 -26.79 29.11
C MET A 451 6.97 -25.85 30.04
N PRO A 452 5.70 -26.18 30.48
CA PRO A 452 5.15 -27.53 30.75
C PRO A 452 3.68 -27.84 30.38
N ARG A 453 3.37 -29.15 30.45
CA ARG A 453 2.04 -29.78 30.48
C ARG A 453 1.52 -29.91 31.93
N PHE A 454 0.19 -29.98 32.10
CA PHE A 454 -0.48 -30.46 33.33
C PHE A 454 -1.46 -31.62 33.04
N ALA A 455 -1.78 -32.36 34.10
CA ALA A 455 -2.13 -33.79 34.19
C ALA A 455 -3.64 -34.13 34.23
N SER A 456 -3.95 -35.39 33.82
CA SER A 456 -4.79 -36.47 34.45
C SER A 456 -6.24 -36.19 34.95
N PRO A 457 -7.14 -37.18 35.24
CA PRO A 457 -6.88 -38.59 35.64
C PRO A 457 -7.86 -39.74 35.24
N VAL A 458 -7.31 -40.98 35.30
CA VAL A 458 -7.78 -42.27 35.87
C VAL A 458 -9.21 -42.84 35.58
N THR A 459 -9.17 -44.14 35.22
CA THR A 459 -10.19 -45.20 35.01
C THR A 459 -11.14 -45.53 36.17
N PRO A 460 -12.21 -46.32 35.95
CA PRO A 460 -12.11 -47.76 36.21
C PRO A 460 -12.71 -48.66 35.11
N ALA A 461 -12.25 -49.92 35.12
CA ALA A 461 -12.49 -50.96 34.14
C ALA A 461 -13.95 -51.46 34.04
N SER A 462 -14.32 -51.91 32.84
CA SER A 462 -15.21 -53.07 32.64
C SER A 462 -14.98 -53.63 31.23
N THR A 463 -14.13 -54.64 31.15
CA THR A 463 -14.09 -55.56 30.01
C THR A 463 -15.35 -56.43 30.05
N PRO A 464 -15.94 -56.75 28.90
CA PRO A 464 -16.25 -58.15 28.64
C PRO A 464 -15.34 -58.65 27.53
N SER A 465 -14.57 -59.65 27.90
CA SER A 465 -13.98 -60.62 26.99
C SER A 465 -15.04 -61.13 25.99
N SER A 466 -14.74 -61.05 24.70
CA SER A 466 -15.20 -62.04 23.74
C SER A 466 -14.03 -62.43 22.85
N ALA A 467 -13.25 -63.40 23.33
CA ALA A 467 -12.59 -64.34 22.44
C ALA A 467 -13.67 -65.11 21.63
N PRO A 468 -13.33 -65.63 20.44
CA PRO A 468 -14.26 -65.81 19.35
C PRO A 468 -15.27 -66.92 19.67
N ALA A 469 -16.56 -66.57 19.62
CA ALA A 469 -17.61 -67.57 19.60
C ALA A 469 -17.48 -68.35 18.28
N THR A 470 -16.85 -69.52 18.40
CA THR A 470 -17.16 -70.76 17.69
C THR A 470 -18.17 -70.60 16.57
N ALA A 471 -17.70 -70.82 15.34
CA ALA A 471 -18.49 -71.00 14.14
C ALA A 471 -19.73 -71.85 14.45
N LYS A 472 -20.90 -71.20 14.56
CA LYS A 472 -22.16 -71.87 14.33
C LYS A 472 -22.24 -72.10 12.84
N GLY A 473 -21.64 -73.22 12.41
CA GLY A 473 -21.90 -73.77 11.09
C GLY A 473 -23.40 -73.86 10.88
N GLY A 474 -23.86 -73.23 9.81
CA GLY A 474 -25.26 -73.09 9.48
C GLY A 474 -25.43 -72.08 8.37
N ILE A 475 -26.43 -72.30 7.51
CA ILE A 475 -26.76 -71.51 6.32
C ILE A 475 -26.72 -69.99 6.57
N TRP A 476 -27.08 -69.54 7.77
CA TRP A 476 -27.09 -68.13 8.13
C TRP A 476 -25.70 -67.51 8.35
N ALA A 477 -24.69 -68.27 8.76
CA ALA A 477 -23.32 -67.75 8.88
C ALA A 477 -22.71 -67.48 7.49
N ASP A 478 -22.95 -68.38 6.53
CA ASP A 478 -22.57 -68.18 5.13
C ASP A 478 -23.37 -67.04 4.50
N PHE A 479 -24.65 -66.89 4.88
CA PHE A 479 -25.48 -65.76 4.46
C PHE A 479 -25.01 -64.43 5.05
N ASP A 480 -24.65 -64.37 6.33
CA ASP A 480 -24.14 -63.15 6.96
C ASP A 480 -22.78 -62.74 6.36
N ILE A 481 -21.91 -63.71 6.05
CA ILE A 481 -20.67 -63.48 5.29
C ILE A 481 -21.01 -62.98 3.87
N GLN A 482 -22.01 -63.56 3.20
CA GLN A 482 -22.49 -63.08 1.90
C GLN A 482 -23.08 -61.66 1.98
N VAL A 483 -23.86 -61.32 3.02
CA VAL A 483 -24.44 -60.00 3.23
C VAL A 483 -23.35 -58.96 3.49
N LEU A 484 -22.36 -59.28 4.32
CA LEU A 484 -21.21 -58.41 4.58
C LEU A 484 -20.34 -58.22 3.33
N SER A 485 -20.15 -59.28 2.53
CA SER A 485 -19.44 -59.19 1.24
C SER A 485 -20.26 -58.44 0.17
N ALA A 486 -21.59 -58.55 0.18
CA ALA A 486 -22.48 -57.83 -0.73
C ALA A 486 -22.62 -56.34 -0.36
N GLN A 487 -22.44 -55.98 0.92
CA GLN A 487 -22.36 -54.59 1.36
C GLN A 487 -21.06 -53.90 0.89
N GLN A 488 -19.96 -54.64 0.72
CA GLN A 488 -18.74 -54.14 0.07
C GLN A 488 -18.89 -53.96 -1.46
N HIS A 489 -19.94 -54.51 -2.07
CA HIS A 489 -20.26 -54.37 -3.50
C HIS A 489 -21.18 -53.17 -3.82
N ARG A 490 -21.34 -52.19 -2.93
CA ARG A 490 -21.72 -50.84 -3.39
C ARG A 490 -20.51 -50.25 -4.09
N SER A 491 -20.62 -49.96 -5.39
CA SER A 491 -19.47 -49.39 -6.10
C SER A 491 -19.14 -48.05 -5.44
N THR A 492 -17.89 -47.88 -5.00
CA THR A 492 -17.40 -46.60 -4.43
C THR A 492 -17.74 -45.40 -5.31
N GLY A 493 -17.87 -45.63 -6.62
CA GLY A 493 -18.36 -44.64 -7.58
C GLY A 493 -19.84 -44.28 -7.47
N THR A 494 -20.76 -45.21 -7.13
CA THR A 494 -22.19 -44.87 -6.94
C THR A 494 -22.42 -44.07 -5.67
N ASP A 495 -21.73 -44.38 -4.58
CA ASP A 495 -21.86 -43.62 -3.32
C ASP A 495 -21.31 -42.18 -3.47
N ALA A 496 -20.16 -42.02 -4.15
CA ALA A 496 -19.61 -40.69 -4.45
C ALA A 496 -20.54 -39.85 -5.36
N LEU A 497 -21.22 -40.47 -6.33
CA LEU A 497 -22.19 -39.80 -7.19
C LEU A 497 -23.43 -39.32 -6.42
N ILE A 498 -23.90 -40.11 -5.46
CA ILE A 498 -25.06 -39.76 -4.62
C ILE A 498 -24.70 -38.61 -3.67
N GLU A 499 -23.53 -38.68 -3.03
CA GLU A 499 -23.03 -37.63 -2.14
C GLU A 499 -22.83 -36.30 -2.89
N MET A 500 -22.19 -36.33 -4.06
CA MET A 500 -21.99 -35.16 -4.91
C MET A 500 -23.34 -34.53 -5.35
N ARG A 501 -24.34 -35.35 -5.68
CA ARG A 501 -25.67 -34.85 -6.05
C ARG A 501 -26.33 -34.14 -4.87
N ARG A 502 -26.33 -34.75 -3.68
CA ARG A 502 -26.91 -34.16 -2.46
C ARG A 502 -26.25 -32.83 -2.12
N TYR A 503 -24.93 -32.73 -2.23
CA TYR A 503 -24.19 -31.49 -1.98
C TYR A 503 -24.63 -30.34 -2.90
N LEU A 504 -24.79 -30.64 -4.20
CA LEU A 504 -25.23 -29.64 -5.18
C LEU A 504 -26.67 -29.17 -4.95
N GLU A 505 -27.54 -30.04 -4.42
CA GLU A 505 -28.94 -29.74 -4.13
C GLU A 505 -29.15 -29.00 -2.79
N GLU A 506 -28.14 -29.00 -1.91
CA GLU A 506 -28.21 -28.35 -0.59
C GLU A 506 -28.43 -26.83 -0.71
N LYS A 507 -29.02 -26.19 0.29
CA LYS A 507 -29.18 -24.72 0.26
C LYS A 507 -27.84 -24.02 0.51
N LEU A 508 -27.65 -22.86 -0.12
CA LEU A 508 -26.49 -22.01 0.17
C LEU A 508 -26.63 -21.40 1.57
N ILE A 509 -25.54 -21.31 2.31
CA ILE A 509 -25.50 -20.52 3.55
C ILE A 509 -25.28 -19.04 3.23
N PRO A 510 -25.74 -18.11 4.08
CA PRO A 510 -25.44 -16.68 3.97
C PRO A 510 -23.94 -16.40 3.90
N ARG A 511 -23.54 -15.35 3.15
CA ARG A 511 -22.13 -15.05 2.86
C ARG A 511 -21.29 -14.76 4.11
N ASP A 512 -21.93 -14.23 5.13
CA ASP A 512 -21.39 -13.84 6.44
C ASP A 512 -21.16 -15.03 7.39
N GLN A 513 -21.60 -16.24 7.05
CA GLN A 513 -21.37 -17.45 7.84
C GLN A 513 -20.06 -18.17 7.46
N ASP A 514 -19.50 -18.91 8.41
CA ASP A 514 -18.24 -19.65 8.25
C ASP A 514 -18.47 -21.02 7.57
N PRO A 515 -17.96 -21.23 6.34
CA PRO A 515 -18.10 -22.50 5.64
C PRO A 515 -17.34 -23.66 6.31
N LEU A 516 -16.28 -23.42 7.08
CA LEU A 516 -15.54 -24.48 7.79
C LEU A 516 -16.38 -25.08 8.92
N HIS A 517 -17.09 -24.23 9.67
CA HIS A 517 -18.03 -24.66 10.69
C HIS A 517 -19.16 -25.50 10.08
N TRP A 518 -19.68 -25.08 8.93
CA TRP A 518 -20.72 -25.84 8.22
C TRP A 518 -20.24 -27.24 7.83
N TRP A 519 -19.02 -27.37 7.30
CA TRP A 519 -18.45 -28.67 6.94
C TRP A 519 -18.24 -29.58 8.15
N GLN A 520 -17.93 -29.02 9.32
CA GLN A 520 -17.79 -29.77 10.57
C GLN A 520 -19.13 -30.35 11.04
N GLU A 521 -20.23 -29.60 10.94
CA GLU A 521 -21.57 -30.08 11.30
C GLU A 521 -22.10 -31.14 10.32
N HIS A 522 -21.70 -31.06 9.05
CA HIS A 522 -22.24 -31.91 7.97
C HIS A 522 -21.28 -33.04 7.55
N GLU A 523 -20.24 -33.31 8.32
CA GLU A 523 -19.23 -34.34 8.04
C GLU A 523 -19.84 -35.75 7.88
N GLN A 524 -20.84 -36.08 8.70
CA GLN A 524 -21.55 -37.38 8.64
C GLN A 524 -22.41 -37.51 7.37
N THR A 525 -22.92 -36.39 6.86
CA THR A 525 -23.78 -36.35 5.66
C THR A 525 -22.94 -36.37 4.37
N PHE A 526 -21.74 -35.80 4.42
CA PHE A 526 -20.82 -35.66 3.29
C PHE A 526 -19.40 -36.12 3.65
N PRO A 527 -19.18 -37.42 3.92
CA PRO A 527 -17.93 -37.93 4.49
C PRO A 527 -16.74 -37.87 3.53
N SER A 528 -16.94 -37.83 2.21
CA SER A 528 -15.86 -37.69 1.23
C SER A 528 -15.54 -36.22 0.98
N LEU A 529 -16.58 -35.42 0.79
CA LEU A 529 -16.45 -34.01 0.47
C LEU A 529 -15.95 -33.19 1.67
N SER A 530 -16.31 -33.54 2.91
CA SER A 530 -15.78 -32.88 4.11
C SER A 530 -14.25 -32.99 4.22
N ARG A 531 -13.69 -34.15 3.88
CA ARG A 531 -12.24 -34.40 3.82
C ARG A 531 -11.58 -33.58 2.71
N LEU A 532 -12.20 -33.49 1.54
CA LEU A 532 -11.72 -32.64 0.45
C LEU A 532 -11.85 -31.14 0.81
N ALA A 533 -12.93 -30.75 1.50
CA ALA A 533 -13.14 -29.39 1.96
C ALA A 533 -12.06 -28.99 2.98
N ALA A 534 -11.71 -29.86 3.92
CA ALA A 534 -10.58 -29.64 4.83
C ALA A 534 -9.24 -29.46 4.08
N LYS A 535 -9.04 -30.21 2.98
CA LYS A 535 -7.84 -30.12 2.13
C LYS A 535 -7.77 -28.82 1.31
N TYR A 536 -8.90 -28.37 0.75
CA TYR A 536 -8.92 -27.26 -0.22
C TYR A 536 -9.38 -25.91 0.36
N LEU A 537 -10.24 -25.87 1.38
CA LEU A 537 -10.66 -24.62 2.02
C LEU A 537 -9.60 -24.06 2.99
N GLY A 538 -8.66 -24.89 3.44
CA GLY A 538 -7.49 -24.47 4.21
C GLY A 538 -6.40 -23.75 3.40
N PHE A 539 -6.61 -23.54 2.10
CA PHE A 539 -5.67 -22.79 1.27
C PHE A 539 -5.72 -21.31 1.68
N ILE A 540 -4.75 -20.88 2.49
CA ILE A 540 -4.49 -19.46 2.71
C ILE A 540 -4.01 -18.91 1.36
N ALA A 541 -4.90 -18.26 0.61
CA ALA A 541 -4.45 -17.27 -0.36
C ALA A 541 -3.60 -16.29 0.44
N SER A 542 -2.29 -16.29 0.21
CA SER A 542 -1.33 -15.47 0.96
C SER A 542 -1.94 -14.10 1.19
N SER A 543 -2.12 -13.72 2.44
CA SER A 543 -2.65 -12.42 2.87
C SER A 543 -1.64 -11.35 2.49
N VAL A 544 -1.56 -11.06 1.20
CA VAL A 544 -0.90 -9.90 0.67
C VAL A 544 -1.99 -8.86 0.58
N PRO A 545 -1.89 -7.74 1.33
CA PRO A 545 -2.83 -6.63 1.21
C PRO A 545 -3.03 -6.28 -0.27
N SER A 546 -4.26 -5.91 -0.63
CA SER A 546 -4.64 -5.43 -1.97
C SER A 546 -3.74 -4.32 -2.53
N GLU A 547 -2.88 -3.76 -1.68
CA GLU A 547 -1.82 -2.80 -1.95
C GLU A 547 -0.78 -3.28 -2.98
N ILE A 548 -0.51 -4.59 -3.13
CA ILE A 548 0.44 -5.08 -4.16
C ILE A 548 -0.20 -5.17 -5.56
N ILE A 549 -1.53 -5.27 -5.67
CA ILE A 549 -2.21 -5.32 -6.98
C ILE A 549 -2.02 -4.00 -7.76
N PHE A 550 -1.81 -2.90 -7.03
CA PHE A 550 -1.63 -1.55 -7.55
C PHE A 550 -0.23 -0.97 -7.35
N SER A 551 0.73 -1.75 -6.81
CA SER A 551 2.11 -1.27 -6.63
C SER A 551 3.08 -1.92 -7.62
N LYS A 552 4.12 -1.16 -7.96
CA LYS A 552 5.23 -1.53 -8.86
C LYS A 552 5.96 -2.82 -8.44
N ALA A 553 5.77 -3.30 -7.21
CA ALA A 553 6.36 -4.54 -6.71
C ALA A 553 5.71 -5.81 -7.33
N GLY A 554 4.48 -5.72 -7.85
CA GLY A 554 3.83 -6.82 -8.56
C GLY A 554 4.43 -7.15 -9.93
N GLU A 555 5.30 -6.29 -10.48
CA GLU A 555 5.99 -6.55 -11.76
C GLU A 555 7.27 -7.40 -11.60
N LEU A 556 7.72 -7.67 -10.37
CA LEU A 556 8.97 -8.39 -10.11
C LEU A 556 8.82 -9.92 -10.01
N VAL A 557 7.60 -10.45 -10.19
CA VAL A 557 7.36 -11.89 -10.28
C VAL A 557 6.47 -12.18 -11.49
N SER A 558 7.05 -12.12 -12.67
CA SER A 558 6.56 -12.76 -13.90
C SER A 558 7.75 -13.22 -14.73
#